data_AF-A0A4R1QBL0-F1
#
_entry.id   AF-A0A4R1QBL0-F1
#
_cell.length_a   1.000
_cell.length_b   1.000
_cell.length_c   1.000
_cell.angle_alpha   90.00
_cell.angle_beta   90.00
_cell.angle_gamma   90.00
#
_symmetry.space_group_name_H-M   'P 1'
#
loop_
_entity.id
_entity.type
_entity.pdbx_description
1 polymer ?
#
loop_
_entity_poly.entity_id
_entity_poly.type
_entity_poly.pdbx_seq_one_letter_code
_entity_poly.pdbx_strand_id
1 'polypeptide(L)'
;MIQELPVEAREFIEAFLTAQYAATMAVGREDLDEEGFQQEVAKLNSYFKLDVFYPDREPPVPRRTRQPGEPAFAELAEQLQNKAVRKLFMVRAYEHPEWGVIYRIYVGTDRKKGTQYFFSYYIAKVAESYKIIAQYLINDSHTGWEWSQGLRLHKQPMIFAGVWHFTEPTKEKDQEDYGNEEGIDYPSFGTKQPLARQAVLNATAPEKPKVVERLGMIEQDNAANLYFARCLELLMGRFFTHGFFCNGSDPFAASLPWQELADAVQFSKEMVSFLREADCTALESEGDAIYFPFVYCGDLLLDGLPDFAANDHVPPGAVVKYDTLDDRECLFWYDDFAEDYAEDLDESSLAAFKTVHGKMKAVLKDLVEFTIVAGTECPVIIGGTFATSIFAGIITIQVQT
;
A
#
# COMPACT_ATOMS: atom_id res chain seq x y z
N MET A 1 4.73 -24.59 -27.08
CA MET A 1 3.28 -24.83 -27.28
C MET A 1 2.57 -23.81 -26.43
N ILE A 2 1.86 -22.86 -27.03
CA ILE A 2 0.99 -21.95 -26.28
C ILE A 2 -0.18 -22.83 -25.81
N GLN A 3 -0.21 -23.16 -24.52
CA GLN A 3 -1.36 -23.84 -23.93
C GLN A 3 -2.55 -22.89 -24.04
N GLU A 4 -3.74 -23.39 -24.39
CA GLU A 4 -4.95 -22.57 -24.34
C GLU A 4 -5.27 -22.17 -22.89
N LEU A 5 -5.88 -20.99 -22.70
CA LEU A 5 -6.36 -20.59 -21.38
C LEU A 5 -7.41 -21.62 -20.93
N PRO A 6 -7.31 -22.20 -19.72
CA PRO A 6 -8.27 -23.20 -19.28
C PRO A 6 -9.71 -22.69 -19.38
N VAL A 7 -10.60 -23.53 -19.93
CA VAL A 7 -12.01 -23.19 -20.19
C VAL A 7 -12.68 -22.64 -18.92
N GLU A 8 -12.50 -23.30 -17.78
CA GLU A 8 -13.05 -22.88 -16.49
C GLU A 8 -12.58 -21.47 -16.07
N ALA A 9 -11.31 -21.13 -16.31
CA ALA A 9 -10.77 -19.80 -15.99
C ALA A 9 -11.36 -18.73 -16.91
N ARG A 10 -11.48 -19.04 -18.21
CA ARG A 10 -12.11 -18.14 -19.18
C ARG A 10 -13.58 -17.87 -18.85
N GLU A 11 -14.35 -18.92 -18.59
CA GLU A 11 -15.76 -18.82 -18.22
C GLU A 11 -15.94 -17.99 -16.94
N PHE A 12 -15.07 -18.17 -15.95
CA PHE A 12 -15.06 -17.35 -14.74
C PHE A 12 -14.83 -15.87 -15.05
N ILE A 13 -13.84 -15.53 -15.89
CA ILE A 13 -13.51 -14.15 -16.25
C ILE A 13 -14.70 -13.48 -16.95
N GLU A 14 -15.27 -14.15 -17.96
CA GLU A 14 -16.42 -13.63 -18.71
C GLU A 14 -17.65 -13.43 -17.80
N ALA A 15 -17.92 -14.39 -16.91
CA ALA A 15 -19.01 -14.32 -15.94
C ALA A 15 -18.81 -13.19 -14.91
N PHE A 16 -17.58 -13.01 -14.41
CA PHE A 16 -17.22 -11.93 -13.50
C PHE A 16 -17.43 -10.55 -14.12
N LEU A 17 -16.87 -10.31 -15.32
CA LEU A 17 -16.98 -9.02 -16.00
C LEU A 17 -18.44 -8.68 -16.34
N THR A 18 -19.24 -9.70 -16.67
CA THR A 18 -20.68 -9.56 -16.88
C THR A 18 -21.40 -9.21 -15.58
N ALA A 19 -21.09 -9.88 -14.47
CA ALA A 19 -21.68 -9.60 -13.16
C ALA A 19 -21.32 -8.20 -12.67
N GLN A 20 -20.07 -7.75 -12.88
CA GLN A 20 -19.65 -6.40 -12.55
C GLN A 20 -20.45 -5.36 -13.33
N TYR A 21 -20.64 -5.57 -14.64
CA TYR A 21 -21.48 -4.70 -15.45
C TYR A 21 -22.94 -4.69 -14.98
N ALA A 22 -23.52 -5.86 -14.68
CA ALA A 22 -24.88 -5.98 -14.19
C ALA A 22 -25.08 -5.21 -12.88
N ALA A 23 -24.16 -5.34 -11.91
CA ALA A 23 -24.21 -4.60 -10.65
C ALA A 23 -24.10 -3.08 -10.85
N THR A 24 -23.24 -2.62 -11.77
CA THR A 24 -23.16 -1.20 -12.14
C THR A 24 -24.46 -0.68 -12.75
N MET A 25 -25.07 -1.44 -13.66
CA MET A 25 -26.34 -1.05 -14.29
C MET A 25 -27.52 -1.09 -13.31
N ALA A 26 -27.49 -1.97 -12.31
CA ALA A 26 -28.53 -2.10 -11.29
C ALA A 26 -28.73 -0.80 -10.47
N VAL A 27 -27.72 0.07 -10.40
CA VAL A 27 -27.82 1.37 -9.72
C VAL A 27 -28.93 2.25 -10.32
N GLY A 28 -29.11 2.21 -11.64
CA GLY A 28 -30.11 3.01 -12.36
C GLY A 28 -31.37 2.25 -12.76
N ARG A 29 -31.59 1.03 -12.25
CA ARG A 29 -32.79 0.25 -12.54
C ARG A 29 -33.93 0.60 -11.59
N GLU A 30 -34.94 1.29 -12.12
CA GLU A 30 -36.17 1.66 -11.41
C GLU A 30 -37.00 0.44 -10.99
N ASP A 31 -36.88 -0.66 -11.72
CA ASP A 31 -37.63 -1.89 -11.48
C ASP A 31 -37.04 -2.78 -10.36
N LEU A 32 -35.85 -2.44 -9.86
CA LEU A 32 -35.24 -3.13 -8.73
C LEU A 32 -35.50 -2.36 -7.43
N ASP A 33 -36.12 -3.02 -6.47
CA ASP A 33 -36.14 -2.55 -5.08
C ASP A 33 -34.76 -2.74 -4.42
N GLU A 34 -34.64 -2.39 -3.14
CA GLU A 34 -33.38 -2.51 -2.40
C GLU A 34 -32.92 -3.97 -2.29
N GLU A 35 -33.84 -4.91 -2.12
CA GLU A 35 -33.49 -6.32 -2.04
C GLU A 35 -32.91 -6.83 -3.37
N GLY A 36 -33.56 -6.53 -4.50
CA GLY A 36 -33.07 -6.90 -5.82
C GLY A 36 -31.71 -6.28 -6.16
N PHE A 37 -31.47 -5.03 -5.76
CA PHE A 37 -30.17 -4.40 -5.92
C PHE A 37 -29.08 -5.10 -5.08
N GLN A 38 -29.38 -5.39 -3.81
CA GLN A 38 -28.45 -6.09 -2.93
C GLN A 38 -28.15 -7.52 -3.40
N GLN A 39 -29.08 -8.20 -4.09
CA GLN A 39 -28.84 -9.50 -4.71
C GLN A 39 -27.81 -9.42 -5.86
N GLU A 40 -27.87 -8.39 -6.71
CA GLU A 40 -26.86 -8.18 -7.76
C GLU A 40 -25.48 -7.85 -7.17
N VAL A 41 -25.45 -7.05 -6.11
CA VAL A 41 -24.23 -6.75 -5.36
C VAL A 41 -23.65 -8.01 -4.71
N ALA A 42 -24.47 -8.83 -4.04
CA ALA A 42 -24.04 -10.09 -3.43
C ALA A 42 -23.50 -11.07 -4.48
N LYS A 43 -24.13 -11.13 -5.65
CA LYS A 43 -23.65 -11.93 -6.78
C LYS A 43 -22.26 -11.49 -7.23
N LEU A 44 -22.01 -10.19 -7.40
CA LEU A 44 -20.67 -9.67 -7.70
C LEU A 44 -19.67 -10.03 -6.61
N ASN A 45 -20.04 -9.85 -5.34
CA ASN A 45 -19.15 -10.12 -4.20
C ASN A 45 -18.77 -11.60 -4.11
N SER A 46 -19.63 -12.51 -4.55
CA SER A 46 -19.36 -13.96 -4.57
C SER A 46 -18.15 -14.35 -5.42
N TYR A 47 -17.72 -13.51 -6.37
CA TYR A 47 -16.53 -13.76 -7.20
C TYR A 47 -15.22 -13.52 -6.44
N PHE A 48 -15.26 -12.78 -5.34
CA PHE A 48 -14.08 -12.46 -4.56
C PHE A 48 -13.91 -13.42 -3.38
N LYS A 49 -12.67 -13.64 -2.96
CA LYS A 49 -12.32 -14.35 -1.72
C LYS A 49 -12.00 -13.35 -0.60
N LEU A 50 -12.91 -12.42 -0.29
CA LEU A 50 -12.65 -11.34 0.68
C LEU A 50 -12.71 -11.82 2.13
N ASP A 51 -13.53 -12.81 2.41
CA ASP A 51 -13.77 -13.41 3.74
C ASP A 51 -12.51 -13.92 4.43
N VAL A 52 -11.46 -14.28 3.68
CA VAL A 52 -10.18 -14.73 4.22
C VAL A 52 -9.24 -13.57 4.57
N PHE A 53 -9.36 -12.44 3.88
CA PHE A 53 -8.37 -11.36 3.99
C PHE A 53 -8.89 -10.17 4.81
N TYR A 54 -10.21 -9.93 4.78
CA TYR A 54 -10.85 -8.80 5.48
C TYR A 54 -12.28 -9.17 5.89
N PRO A 55 -12.49 -9.88 7.02
CA PRO A 55 -13.82 -10.31 7.45
C PRO A 55 -14.78 -9.15 7.73
N ASP A 56 -14.25 -7.96 8.04
CA ASP A 56 -15.04 -6.79 8.46
C ASP A 56 -15.11 -5.66 7.42
N ARG A 57 -14.50 -5.83 6.23
CA ARG A 57 -14.47 -4.78 5.20
C ARG A 57 -15.59 -5.00 4.20
N GLU A 58 -16.50 -4.03 4.11
CA GLU A 58 -17.51 -4.03 3.05
C GLU A 58 -16.81 -4.00 1.68
N PRO A 59 -17.17 -4.89 0.75
CA PRO A 59 -16.62 -4.86 -0.60
C PRO A 59 -16.86 -3.51 -1.27
N PRO A 60 -15.98 -3.10 -2.22
CA PRO A 60 -16.19 -1.89 -3.02
C PRO A 60 -17.36 -2.12 -3.98
N VAL A 61 -18.57 -1.91 -3.48
CA VAL A 61 -19.81 -2.17 -4.21
C VAL A 61 -20.36 -0.87 -4.77
N PRO A 62 -21.03 -0.92 -5.94
CA PRO A 62 -21.84 0.19 -6.41
C PRO A 62 -22.78 0.64 -5.29
N ARG A 63 -22.86 1.95 -5.04
CA ARG A 63 -23.76 2.53 -4.04
C ARG A 63 -24.99 3.08 -4.75
N ARG A 64 -26.16 2.76 -4.22
CA ARG A 64 -27.44 3.33 -4.67
C ARG A 64 -28.13 3.97 -3.48
N THR A 65 -28.73 5.14 -3.69
CA THR A 65 -29.62 5.75 -2.70
C THR A 65 -30.76 4.76 -2.40
N ARG A 66 -31.09 4.52 -1.13
CA ARG A 66 -32.12 3.53 -0.74
C ARG A 66 -33.50 3.80 -1.34
N GLN A 67 -33.79 5.06 -1.67
CA GLN A 67 -35.00 5.50 -2.35
C GLN A 67 -34.63 6.60 -3.34
N PRO A 68 -34.13 6.26 -4.53
CA PRO A 68 -33.85 7.27 -5.55
C PRO A 68 -35.20 7.82 -6.02
N GLY A 69 -35.41 9.13 -5.90
CA GLY A 69 -36.54 9.79 -6.56
C GLY A 69 -36.33 9.83 -8.08
N GLU A 70 -37.39 10.13 -8.85
CA GLU A 70 -37.30 10.28 -10.32
C GLU A 70 -36.12 11.17 -10.79
N PRO A 71 -35.78 12.30 -10.15
CA PRO A 71 -34.62 13.11 -10.56
C PRO A 71 -33.28 12.38 -10.42
N ALA A 72 -33.14 11.53 -9.39
CA ALA A 72 -31.91 10.76 -9.17
C ALA A 72 -31.76 9.66 -10.23
N PHE A 73 -32.85 9.02 -10.65
CA PHE A 73 -32.80 8.04 -11.73
C PHE A 73 -32.48 8.67 -13.09
N ALA A 74 -32.99 9.88 -13.37
CA ALA A 74 -32.65 10.60 -14.60
C ALA A 74 -31.15 10.92 -14.68
N GLU A 75 -30.55 11.38 -13.58
CA GLU A 75 -29.11 11.67 -13.50
C GLU A 75 -28.27 10.38 -13.62
N LEU A 76 -28.67 9.31 -12.93
CA LEU A 76 -28.03 8.00 -13.03
C LEU A 76 -28.12 7.43 -14.45
N ALA A 77 -29.26 7.58 -15.12
CA ALA A 77 -29.43 7.13 -16.49
C ALA A 77 -28.42 7.82 -17.43
N GLU A 78 -28.19 9.12 -17.29
CA GLU A 78 -27.17 9.85 -18.04
C GLU A 78 -25.76 9.31 -17.77
N GLN A 79 -25.41 9.05 -16.50
CA GLN A 79 -24.12 8.48 -16.12
C GLN A 79 -23.90 7.06 -16.68
N LEU A 80 -24.97 6.25 -16.75
CA LEU A 80 -24.92 4.85 -17.19
C LEU A 80 -24.89 4.69 -18.71
N GLN A 81 -25.31 5.70 -19.50
CA GLN A 81 -25.34 5.62 -20.98
C GLN A 81 -23.98 5.26 -21.60
N ASN A 82 -22.88 5.63 -20.93
CA ASN A 82 -21.53 5.42 -21.42
C ASN A 82 -20.86 4.16 -20.85
N LYS A 83 -21.56 3.39 -20.00
CA LYS A 83 -21.02 2.18 -19.37
C LYS A 83 -21.05 0.98 -20.32
N ALA A 84 -20.09 0.08 -20.16
CA ALA A 84 -19.95 -1.16 -20.91
C ALA A 84 -19.28 -2.24 -20.04
N VAL A 85 -19.41 -3.50 -20.46
CA VAL A 85 -18.55 -4.58 -19.94
C VAL A 85 -17.10 -4.19 -20.20
N ARG A 86 -16.25 -4.30 -19.18
CA ARG A 86 -14.83 -3.94 -19.31
C ARG A 86 -14.19 -4.82 -20.37
N LYS A 87 -13.43 -4.18 -21.25
CA LYS A 87 -12.66 -4.86 -22.28
C LYS A 87 -11.55 -5.69 -21.63
N LEU A 88 -11.50 -6.98 -21.97
CA LEU A 88 -10.39 -7.86 -21.63
C LEU A 88 -9.27 -7.67 -22.66
N PHE A 89 -8.08 -7.28 -22.19
CA PHE A 89 -6.93 -7.09 -23.05
C PHE A 89 -6.07 -8.34 -23.09
N MET A 90 -5.59 -8.79 -21.92
CA MET A 90 -4.75 -9.98 -21.82
C MET A 90 -4.92 -10.71 -20.49
N VAL A 91 -4.48 -11.95 -20.45
CA VAL A 91 -4.36 -12.77 -19.25
C VAL A 91 -2.94 -13.31 -19.19
N ARG A 92 -2.27 -13.19 -18.04
CA ARG A 92 -0.98 -13.83 -17.75
C ARG A 92 -1.16 -14.90 -16.70
N ALA A 93 -0.53 -16.05 -16.85
CA ALA A 93 -0.47 -17.08 -15.83
C ALA A 93 0.88 -17.04 -15.12
N TYR A 94 0.83 -17.25 -13.81
CA TYR A 94 2.00 -17.42 -12.97
C TYR A 94 1.83 -18.62 -12.04
N GLU A 95 2.93 -19.33 -11.76
CA GLU A 95 2.98 -20.29 -10.67
C GLU A 95 3.30 -19.53 -9.37
N HIS A 96 2.46 -19.74 -8.36
CA HIS A 96 2.56 -19.18 -7.03
C HIS A 96 2.74 -20.31 -6.00
N PRO A 97 3.69 -20.21 -5.05
CA PRO A 97 3.97 -21.28 -4.09
C PRO A 97 2.74 -21.75 -3.29
N GLU A 98 1.92 -20.82 -2.83
CA GLU A 98 0.74 -21.13 -2.00
C GLU A 98 -0.56 -21.35 -2.78
N TRP A 99 -0.76 -20.66 -3.90
CA TRP A 99 -2.03 -20.62 -4.63
C TRP A 99 -2.02 -21.44 -5.92
N GLY A 100 -0.91 -22.11 -6.23
CA GLY A 100 -0.75 -22.85 -7.48
C GLY A 100 -0.73 -21.89 -8.68
N VAL A 101 -1.46 -22.22 -9.74
CA VAL A 101 -1.54 -21.33 -10.91
C VAL A 101 -2.49 -20.17 -10.61
N ILE A 102 -1.97 -18.96 -10.70
CA ILE A 102 -2.74 -17.72 -10.64
C ILE A 102 -2.81 -17.10 -12.03
N TYR A 103 -3.93 -16.46 -12.36
CA TYR A 103 -4.10 -15.72 -13.59
C TYR A 103 -4.29 -14.24 -13.30
N ARG A 104 -3.44 -13.40 -13.88
CA ARG A 104 -3.56 -11.94 -13.86
C ARG A 104 -4.30 -11.48 -15.10
N ILE A 105 -5.43 -10.81 -14.90
CA ILE A 105 -6.37 -10.40 -15.94
C ILE A 105 -6.28 -8.90 -16.08
N TYR A 106 -5.97 -8.41 -17.28
CA TYR A 106 -5.82 -7.00 -17.59
C TYR A 106 -7.08 -6.49 -18.28
N VAL A 107 -7.76 -5.53 -17.65
CA VAL A 107 -9.02 -4.99 -18.18
C VAL A 107 -9.04 -3.48 -18.19
N GLY A 108 -9.89 -2.93 -19.06
CA GLY A 108 -10.04 -1.48 -19.22
C GLY A 108 -11.02 -0.86 -18.24
N THR A 109 -11.32 0.42 -18.48
CA THR A 109 -12.41 1.12 -17.78
C THR A 109 -13.76 0.47 -18.10
N ASP A 110 -14.77 0.80 -17.31
CA ASP A 110 -16.16 0.42 -17.59
C ASP A 110 -16.82 1.33 -18.63
N ARG A 111 -16.05 2.12 -19.40
CA ARG A 111 -16.57 3.03 -20.43
C ARG A 111 -16.50 2.37 -21.80
N LYS A 112 -17.50 2.60 -22.66
CA LYS A 112 -17.54 2.09 -24.05
C LYS A 112 -16.27 2.38 -24.87
N LYS A 113 -15.66 3.54 -24.65
CA LYS A 113 -14.44 3.98 -25.33
C LYS A 113 -13.15 3.66 -24.56
N GLY A 114 -13.21 2.81 -23.53
CA GLY A 114 -12.02 2.37 -22.81
C GLY A 114 -11.07 1.60 -23.73
N THR A 115 -9.85 2.12 -23.88
CA THR A 115 -8.81 1.53 -24.74
C THR A 115 -7.47 1.33 -24.04
N GLN A 116 -7.40 1.64 -22.76
CA GLN A 116 -6.21 1.49 -21.92
C GLN A 116 -6.50 0.55 -20.74
N TYR A 117 -5.45 0.02 -20.14
CA TYR A 117 -5.50 -0.72 -18.88
C TYR A 117 -6.08 0.18 -17.77
N PHE A 118 -6.82 -0.43 -16.85
CA PHE A 118 -7.37 0.27 -15.70
C PHE A 118 -7.38 -0.61 -14.45
N PHE A 119 -7.82 -1.88 -14.58
CA PHE A 119 -7.73 -2.85 -13.49
C PHE A 119 -6.94 -4.08 -13.90
N SER A 120 -6.26 -4.65 -12.91
CA SER A 120 -5.63 -5.95 -12.96
C SER A 120 -6.19 -6.82 -11.85
N TYR A 121 -6.86 -7.92 -12.22
CA TYR A 121 -7.42 -8.87 -11.27
C TYR A 121 -6.57 -10.14 -11.25
N TYR A 122 -6.23 -10.64 -10.07
CA TYR A 122 -5.60 -11.94 -9.92
C TYR A 122 -6.64 -12.96 -9.47
N ILE A 123 -6.76 -14.04 -10.23
CA ILE A 123 -7.66 -15.15 -9.94
C ILE A 123 -6.89 -16.43 -9.66
N ALA A 124 -7.39 -17.22 -8.72
CA ALA A 124 -6.85 -18.53 -8.40
C ALA A 124 -8.01 -19.51 -8.16
N LYS A 125 -7.73 -20.82 -8.31
CA LYS A 125 -8.71 -21.86 -7.97
C LYS A 125 -8.72 -22.04 -6.44
N VAL A 126 -9.87 -21.81 -5.82
CA VAL A 126 -10.11 -21.93 -4.38
C VAL A 126 -11.19 -22.98 -4.17
N ALA A 127 -10.79 -24.12 -3.62
CA ALA A 127 -11.59 -25.35 -3.66
C ALA A 127 -12.03 -25.68 -5.11
N GLU A 128 -13.32 -25.79 -5.37
CA GLU A 128 -13.85 -26.22 -6.67
C GLU A 128 -14.13 -25.05 -7.64
N SER A 129 -13.80 -23.80 -7.30
CA SER A 129 -14.13 -22.64 -8.13
C SER A 129 -13.00 -21.61 -8.20
N TYR A 130 -12.92 -20.87 -9.30
CA TYR A 130 -12.06 -19.69 -9.36
C TYR A 130 -12.61 -18.57 -8.47
N LYS A 131 -11.70 -17.79 -7.89
CA LYS A 131 -12.00 -16.57 -7.14
C LYS A 131 -10.98 -15.49 -7.45
N ILE A 132 -11.41 -14.23 -7.36
CA ILE A 132 -10.51 -13.08 -7.33
C ILE A 132 -9.87 -13.04 -5.94
N ILE A 133 -8.55 -13.15 -5.93
CA ILE A 133 -7.72 -13.12 -4.73
C ILE A 133 -7.01 -11.78 -4.56
N ALA A 134 -6.81 -11.00 -5.63
CA ALA A 134 -6.26 -9.66 -5.56
C ALA A 134 -6.78 -8.75 -6.68
N GLN A 135 -6.81 -7.45 -6.44
CA GLN A 135 -7.11 -6.43 -7.43
C GLN A 135 -6.10 -5.29 -7.31
N TYR A 136 -5.68 -4.81 -8.47
CA TYR A 136 -4.84 -3.65 -8.64
C TYR A 136 -5.48 -2.70 -9.63
N LEU A 137 -5.20 -1.40 -9.50
CA LEU A 137 -5.69 -0.34 -10.37
C LEU A 137 -4.54 0.50 -10.90
N ILE A 138 -4.72 1.11 -12.07
CA ILE A 138 -3.84 2.17 -12.56
C ILE A 138 -4.53 3.48 -12.19
N ASN A 139 -3.92 4.28 -11.33
CA ASN A 139 -4.43 5.61 -11.02
C ASN A 139 -4.27 6.56 -12.22
N ASP A 140 -4.86 7.74 -12.12
CA ASP A 140 -4.84 8.73 -13.21
C ASP A 140 -3.45 9.33 -13.47
N SER A 141 -2.48 9.20 -12.54
CA SER A 141 -1.07 9.61 -12.76
C SER A 141 -0.21 8.53 -13.46
N HIS A 142 -0.75 7.32 -13.67
CA HIS A 142 -0.22 6.30 -14.60
C HIS A 142 1.20 5.79 -14.30
N THR A 143 1.66 5.91 -13.05
CA THR A 143 3.02 5.56 -12.63
C THR A 143 3.21 4.06 -12.38
N GLY A 144 2.14 3.29 -12.13
CA GLY A 144 2.21 1.84 -11.94
C GLY A 144 0.89 1.18 -11.53
N TRP A 145 0.96 -0.09 -11.15
CA TRP A 145 -0.18 -0.83 -10.60
C TRP A 145 -0.27 -0.65 -9.08
N GLU A 146 -1.32 0.00 -8.62
CA GLU A 146 -1.61 0.20 -7.21
C GLU A 146 -2.48 -0.92 -6.67
N TRP A 147 -2.13 -1.45 -5.51
CA TRP A 147 -2.98 -2.44 -4.86
C TRP A 147 -4.29 -1.81 -4.40
N SER A 148 -5.41 -2.40 -4.79
CA SER A 148 -6.75 -1.93 -4.45
C SER A 148 -7.39 -2.81 -3.37
N GLN A 149 -7.33 -4.14 -3.51
CA GLN A 149 -7.90 -5.07 -2.52
C GLN A 149 -7.36 -6.50 -2.66
N GLY A 150 -7.63 -7.33 -1.64
CA GLY A 150 -7.24 -8.74 -1.57
C GLY A 150 -5.76 -8.94 -1.20
N LEU A 151 -5.20 -10.08 -1.59
CA LEU A 151 -3.82 -10.47 -1.34
C LEU A 151 -2.82 -9.54 -2.03
N ARG A 152 -1.79 -9.10 -1.32
CA ARG A 152 -0.67 -8.32 -1.87
C ARG A 152 0.39 -9.26 -2.44
N LEU A 153 0.39 -9.44 -3.76
CA LEU A 153 1.24 -10.42 -4.47
C LEU A 153 2.70 -9.98 -4.70
N HIS A 154 3.09 -8.76 -4.32
CA HIS A 154 4.45 -8.23 -4.52
C HIS A 154 5.52 -8.84 -3.60
N LYS A 155 5.13 -9.69 -2.63
CA LYS A 155 6.05 -10.23 -1.62
C LYS A 155 6.59 -11.63 -1.93
N GLN A 156 6.08 -12.32 -2.95
CA GLN A 156 6.49 -13.69 -3.28
C GLN A 156 6.92 -13.79 -4.75
N PRO A 157 8.05 -14.45 -5.06
CA PRO A 157 8.47 -14.66 -6.43
C PRO A 157 7.46 -15.55 -7.15
N MET A 158 6.88 -15.02 -8.21
CA MET A 158 5.97 -15.76 -9.09
C MET A 158 6.73 -16.18 -10.35
N ILE A 159 6.48 -17.40 -10.84
CA ILE A 159 7.13 -17.91 -12.05
C ILE A 159 6.18 -17.76 -13.22
N PHE A 160 6.58 -17.04 -14.26
CA PHE A 160 5.80 -16.89 -15.47
C PHE A 160 5.50 -18.25 -16.12
N ALA A 161 4.23 -18.48 -16.43
CA ALA A 161 3.74 -19.73 -16.99
C ALA A 161 3.05 -19.58 -18.35
N GLY A 162 2.62 -18.36 -18.72
CA GLY A 162 2.05 -18.12 -20.04
C GLY A 162 1.29 -16.79 -20.15
N VAL A 163 0.95 -16.42 -21.39
CA VAL A 163 0.19 -15.21 -21.71
C VAL A 163 -0.84 -15.52 -22.81
N TRP A 164 -2.00 -14.88 -22.71
CA TRP A 164 -3.08 -14.92 -23.69
C TRP A 164 -3.56 -13.52 -24.00
N HIS A 165 -3.55 -13.19 -25.28
CA HIS A 165 -3.93 -11.89 -25.82
C HIS A 165 -5.36 -11.94 -26.38
N PHE A 166 -6.14 -10.89 -26.14
CA PHE A 166 -7.55 -10.81 -26.54
C PHE A 166 -7.79 -9.56 -27.40
N THR A 167 -7.72 -8.39 -26.77
CA THR A 167 -7.87 -7.10 -27.45
C THR A 167 -6.61 -6.29 -27.21
N GLU A 168 -6.05 -5.72 -28.26
CA GLU A 168 -4.89 -4.84 -28.11
C GLU A 168 -5.32 -3.48 -27.51
N PRO A 169 -4.60 -2.95 -26.50
CA PRO A 169 -4.80 -1.59 -26.02
C PRO A 169 -4.30 -0.57 -27.06
N THR A 170 -4.79 0.67 -27.02
CA THR A 170 -4.37 1.70 -27.99
C THR A 170 -3.33 2.67 -27.42
N LYS A 171 -3.00 2.55 -26.14
CA LYS A 171 -2.04 3.42 -25.47
C LYS A 171 -0.66 2.80 -25.56
N GLU A 172 0.32 3.59 -25.97
CA GLU A 172 1.68 3.12 -26.26
C GLU A 172 2.31 2.30 -25.10
N LYS A 173 2.23 2.81 -23.86
CA LYS A 173 2.73 2.09 -22.67
C LYS A 173 2.05 0.74 -22.46
N ASP A 174 0.74 0.67 -22.70
CA ASP A 174 -0.01 -0.58 -22.55
C ASP A 174 0.28 -1.53 -23.72
N GLN A 175 0.55 -1.02 -24.92
CA GLN A 175 0.97 -1.81 -26.08
C GLN A 175 2.36 -2.42 -25.87
N GLU A 176 3.27 -1.66 -25.26
CA GLU A 176 4.59 -2.18 -24.88
C GLU A 176 4.44 -3.34 -23.89
N ASP A 177 3.63 -3.18 -22.83
CA ASP A 177 3.38 -4.26 -21.89
C ASP A 177 2.64 -5.42 -22.56
N TYR A 178 1.64 -5.14 -23.40
CA TYR A 178 0.92 -6.16 -24.17
C TYR A 178 1.87 -7.00 -25.04
N GLY A 179 2.88 -6.40 -25.65
CA GLY A 179 3.89 -7.10 -26.45
C GLY A 179 4.91 -7.92 -25.63
N ASN A 180 4.97 -7.71 -24.31
CA ASN A 180 5.89 -8.40 -23.42
C ASN A 180 5.22 -9.64 -22.81
N GLU A 181 5.79 -10.82 -22.99
CA GLU A 181 5.18 -12.07 -22.49
C GLU A 181 5.08 -12.07 -20.95
N GLU A 182 6.18 -11.79 -20.26
CA GLU A 182 6.26 -11.84 -18.79
C GLU A 182 5.63 -10.60 -18.13
N GLY A 183 5.73 -9.46 -18.82
CA GLY A 183 5.28 -8.14 -18.40
C GLY A 183 6.40 -7.23 -17.96
N ILE A 184 6.20 -5.92 -18.17
CA ILE A 184 7.22 -4.91 -17.86
C ILE A 184 7.49 -4.86 -16.34
N ASP A 185 6.46 -5.10 -15.53
CA ASP A 185 6.60 -5.10 -14.06
C ASP A 185 7.07 -6.44 -13.50
N TYR A 186 7.17 -7.50 -14.32
CA TYR A 186 7.57 -8.83 -13.86
C TYR A 186 8.92 -8.88 -13.10
N PRO A 187 9.96 -8.09 -13.44
CA PRO A 187 11.18 -8.00 -12.64
C PRO A 187 10.93 -7.55 -11.18
N SER A 188 9.84 -6.81 -10.93
CA SER A 188 9.40 -6.40 -9.60
C SER A 188 8.56 -7.47 -8.87
N PHE A 189 8.16 -8.53 -9.56
CA PHE A 189 7.26 -9.59 -9.08
C PHE A 189 7.84 -11.02 -9.18
N GLY A 190 8.94 -11.24 -9.90
CA GLY A 190 9.45 -12.58 -10.24
C GLY A 190 10.97 -12.66 -10.27
N THR A 191 11.52 -13.80 -9.82
CA THR A 191 12.94 -14.12 -9.99
C THR A 191 13.18 -14.72 -11.37
N LYS A 192 14.19 -14.22 -12.10
CA LYS A 192 14.56 -14.70 -13.46
C LYS A 192 15.16 -16.11 -13.52
N GLN A 193 15.13 -16.90 -12.44
CA GLN A 193 15.79 -18.20 -12.44
C GLN A 193 14.85 -19.32 -12.89
N PRO A 194 15.24 -20.11 -13.91
CA PRO A 194 14.56 -21.35 -14.20
C PRO A 194 14.85 -22.30 -13.04
N LEU A 195 13.90 -22.46 -12.12
CA LEU A 195 13.98 -23.51 -11.11
C LEU A 195 13.99 -24.84 -11.84
N ALA A 196 15.15 -25.51 -11.78
CA ALA A 196 15.31 -26.86 -12.27
C ALA A 196 14.19 -27.72 -11.67
N ARG A 197 13.35 -28.28 -12.55
CA ARG A 197 12.31 -29.26 -12.20
C ARG A 197 12.96 -30.49 -11.56
N GLN A 198 13.18 -30.48 -10.25
CA GLN A 198 13.21 -31.65 -9.35
C GLN A 198 13.75 -31.23 -7.98
N ALA A 199 13.08 -31.75 -6.94
CA ALA A 199 13.50 -31.78 -5.54
C ALA A 199 13.08 -30.62 -4.62
N VAL A 200 11.79 -30.28 -4.56
CA VAL A 200 11.15 -29.87 -3.28
C VAL A 200 9.70 -30.36 -3.22
N LEU A 201 9.51 -31.67 -3.39
CA LEU A 201 8.37 -32.37 -2.80
C LEU A 201 8.95 -33.10 -1.59
N ASN A 202 8.43 -32.79 -0.40
CA ASN A 202 8.88 -33.22 0.94
C ASN A 202 9.83 -32.25 1.65
N ALA A 203 9.32 -31.09 2.03
CA ALA A 203 9.71 -30.47 3.30
C ALA A 203 8.48 -29.83 3.91
N THR A 204 8.26 -30.16 5.18
CA THR A 204 7.25 -29.66 6.11
C THR A 204 6.87 -28.19 5.94
N ALA A 205 5.59 -27.91 6.18
CA ALA A 205 4.98 -26.58 6.20
C ALA A 205 5.95 -25.50 6.73
N PRO A 206 6.09 -24.34 6.06
CA PRO A 206 6.91 -23.27 6.58
C PRO A 206 6.29 -22.82 7.91
N GLU A 207 7.05 -22.98 8.99
CA GLU A 207 6.72 -22.33 10.26
C GLU A 207 6.50 -20.84 9.99
N LYS A 208 5.38 -20.30 10.49
CA LYS A 208 5.11 -18.87 10.47
C LYS A 208 6.36 -18.09 10.90
N PRO A 209 6.67 -16.94 10.28
CA PRO A 209 7.74 -16.08 10.76
C PRO A 209 7.48 -15.75 12.23
N LYS A 210 8.34 -16.25 13.13
CA LYS A 210 8.26 -16.07 14.60
C LYS A 210 8.28 -14.60 15.04
N VAL A 211 8.46 -13.67 14.10
CA VAL A 211 8.44 -12.21 14.33
C VAL A 211 7.01 -11.71 14.57
N VAL A 212 6.00 -12.26 13.90
CA VAL A 212 4.60 -11.80 14.02
C VAL A 212 3.96 -12.27 15.33
N GLU A 213 4.38 -13.41 15.87
CA GLU A 213 3.86 -13.93 17.16
C GLU A 213 4.49 -13.26 18.40
N ARG A 214 5.55 -12.46 18.24
CA ARG A 214 6.28 -11.83 19.36
C ARG A 214 5.89 -10.38 19.65
N LEU A 215 5.11 -9.74 18.78
CA LEU A 215 4.59 -8.38 18.98
C LEU A 215 3.28 -8.44 19.77
N GLY A 216 3.37 -8.84 21.03
CA GLY A 216 2.25 -8.85 21.96
C GLY A 216 1.79 -7.43 22.30
N MET A 217 0.53 -7.13 21.96
CA MET A 217 -0.23 -5.90 22.30
C MET A 217 0.15 -4.62 21.54
N ILE A 218 0.17 -4.67 20.20
CA ILE A 218 0.07 -3.46 19.36
C ILE A 218 -1.39 -3.30 18.91
N GLU A 219 -1.88 -2.06 18.96
CA GLU A 219 -3.27 -1.61 18.84
C GLU A 219 -4.09 -2.28 17.72
N GLN A 220 -5.42 -2.31 17.93
CA GLN A 220 -6.42 -2.98 17.09
C GLN A 220 -6.55 -2.47 15.64
N ASP A 221 -5.67 -1.57 15.18
CA ASP A 221 -5.70 -0.98 13.83
C ASP A 221 -4.65 -1.62 12.90
N ASN A 222 -5.14 -2.50 12.03
CA ASN A 222 -4.33 -3.25 11.06
C ASN A 222 -3.68 -2.38 9.96
N ALA A 223 -4.22 -1.19 9.65
CA ALA A 223 -3.69 -0.32 8.60
C ALA A 223 -2.45 0.44 9.08
N ALA A 224 -2.53 1.01 10.29
CA ALA A 224 -1.40 1.62 10.99
C ALA A 224 -0.22 0.65 11.12
N ASN A 225 -0.50 -0.60 11.47
CA ASN A 225 0.51 -1.65 11.63
C ASN A 225 1.21 -2.03 10.31
N LEU A 226 0.55 -1.88 9.16
CA LEU A 226 1.11 -2.20 7.85
C LEU A 226 2.04 -1.10 7.32
N TYR A 227 1.67 0.17 7.52
CA TYR A 227 2.54 1.31 7.19
C TYR A 227 3.77 1.35 8.11
N PHE A 228 3.56 1.10 9.39
CA PHE A 228 4.67 0.93 10.34
C PHE A 228 5.57 -0.23 9.91
N ALA A 229 5.02 -1.41 9.59
CA ALA A 229 5.81 -2.55 9.09
C ALA A 229 6.58 -2.27 7.78
N ARG A 230 6.04 -1.43 6.88
CA ARG A 230 6.74 -0.99 5.66
C ARG A 230 7.90 -0.06 5.98
N CYS A 231 7.71 0.89 6.88
CA CYS A 231 8.80 1.71 7.40
C CYS A 231 9.88 0.83 8.05
N LEU A 232 9.49 -0.19 8.82
CA LEU A 232 10.41 -1.18 9.39
C LEU A 232 11.17 -1.97 8.32
N GLU A 233 10.49 -2.43 7.26
CA GLU A 233 11.11 -3.17 6.15
C GLU A 233 12.14 -2.31 5.39
N LEU A 234 11.80 -1.04 5.11
CA LEU A 234 12.69 -0.09 4.40
C LEU A 234 13.91 0.32 5.23
N LEU A 235 13.80 0.22 6.55
CA LEU A 235 14.86 0.54 7.51
C LEU A 235 15.57 -0.72 8.02
N MET A 236 15.41 -1.85 7.33
CA MET A 236 16.00 -3.16 7.66
C MET A 236 15.76 -3.61 9.11
N GLY A 237 14.61 -3.25 9.69
CA GLY A 237 14.21 -3.62 11.04
C GLY A 237 14.87 -2.80 12.17
N ARG A 238 15.50 -1.65 11.86
CA ARG A 238 16.25 -0.84 12.83
C ARG A 238 15.41 0.27 13.52
N PHE A 239 14.16 -0.03 13.90
CA PHE A 239 13.36 0.85 14.77
C PHE A 239 12.86 0.17 16.04
N PHE A 240 12.95 0.92 17.14
CA PHE A 240 12.23 0.61 18.37
C PHE A 240 10.90 1.36 18.38
N THR A 241 9.81 0.68 18.03
CA THR A 241 8.53 1.01 18.65
C THR A 241 7.88 -0.28 19.14
N HIS A 242 7.59 -0.28 20.45
CA HIS A 242 7.13 -1.39 21.28
C HIS A 242 8.07 -2.59 21.39
N GLY A 243 8.87 -2.55 22.45
CA GLY A 243 9.64 -3.69 22.94
C GLY A 243 11.12 -3.56 22.61
N PHE A 244 11.85 -3.08 23.60
CA PHE A 244 13.26 -3.37 23.84
C PHE A 244 13.77 -4.61 23.10
N PHE A 245 14.94 -4.47 22.45
CA PHE A 245 15.75 -5.51 21.78
C PHE A 245 15.09 -6.88 21.85
N CYS A 246 14.51 -7.35 20.74
CA CYS A 246 13.69 -8.55 20.69
C CYS A 246 14.27 -9.79 21.40
N ASN A 247 15.55 -9.81 21.79
CA ASN A 247 16.17 -10.95 22.47
C ASN A 247 17.07 -10.65 23.68
N GLY A 248 17.26 -9.41 24.17
CA GLY A 248 18.17 -9.14 25.31
C GLY A 248 19.60 -9.71 25.16
N SER A 249 19.99 -10.07 23.94
CA SER A 249 21.20 -10.80 23.58
C SER A 249 22.18 -9.92 22.79
N ASP A 250 21.88 -8.62 22.67
CA ASP A 250 22.79 -7.65 22.11
C ASP A 250 23.67 -7.10 23.24
N PRO A 251 24.99 -7.35 23.23
CA PRO A 251 25.91 -6.80 24.22
C PRO A 251 25.86 -5.27 24.30
N PHE A 252 25.45 -4.58 23.22
CA PHE A 252 25.30 -3.12 23.21
C PHE A 252 24.14 -2.65 24.08
N ALA A 253 23.04 -3.40 24.16
CA ALA A 253 21.87 -3.04 24.95
C ALA A 253 22.19 -2.86 26.44
N ALA A 254 23.15 -3.63 26.97
CA ALA A 254 23.59 -3.54 28.36
C ALA A 254 24.38 -2.26 28.68
N SER A 255 24.98 -1.61 27.67
CA SER A 255 25.71 -0.35 27.79
C SER A 255 24.86 0.90 27.48
N LEU A 256 23.59 0.72 27.09
CA LEU A 256 22.73 1.84 26.74
C LEU A 256 22.23 2.61 27.97
N PRO A 257 22.08 3.94 27.87
CA PRO A 257 21.41 4.73 28.90
C PRO A 257 19.90 4.44 28.85
N TRP A 258 19.47 3.36 29.50
CA TRP A 258 18.09 2.84 29.47
C TRP A 258 17.02 3.89 29.80
N GLN A 259 17.33 4.81 30.72
CA GLN A 259 16.42 5.89 31.08
C GLN A 259 16.27 6.89 29.93
N GLU A 260 17.37 7.33 29.32
CA GLU A 260 17.35 8.27 28.20
C GLU A 260 16.63 7.67 26.98
N LEU A 261 16.79 6.37 26.74
CA LEU A 261 16.05 5.67 25.68
C LEU A 261 14.55 5.62 25.97
N ALA A 262 14.16 5.36 27.23
CA ALA A 262 12.76 5.37 27.63
C ALA A 262 12.14 6.77 27.49
N ASP A 263 12.89 7.81 27.87
CA ASP A 263 12.48 9.21 27.76
C ASP A 263 12.35 9.62 26.28
N ALA A 264 13.28 9.20 25.42
CA ALA A 264 13.21 9.42 23.97
C ALA A 264 11.98 8.75 23.34
N VAL A 265 11.67 7.51 23.73
CA VAL A 265 10.47 6.79 23.26
C VAL A 265 9.20 7.50 23.72
N GLN A 266 9.15 7.93 24.98
CA GLN A 266 8.00 8.65 25.51
C GLN A 266 7.81 9.99 24.80
N PHE A 267 8.90 10.71 24.54
CA PHE A 267 8.91 11.94 23.78
C PHE A 267 8.35 11.74 22.35
N SER A 268 8.86 10.76 21.60
CA SER A 268 8.36 10.45 20.25
C SER A 268 6.88 10.05 20.24
N LYS A 269 6.43 9.28 21.24
CA LYS A 269 5.02 8.91 21.40
C LYS A 269 4.14 10.13 21.66
N GLU A 270 4.59 11.04 22.50
CA GLU A 270 3.88 12.28 22.79
C GLU A 270 3.71 13.14 21.53
N MET A 271 4.74 13.27 20.70
CA MET A 271 4.66 14.01 19.43
C MET A 271 3.59 13.42 18.51
N VAL A 272 3.57 12.10 18.37
CA VAL A 272 2.60 11.40 17.54
C VAL A 272 1.18 11.51 18.10
N SER A 273 1.01 11.53 19.43
CA SER A 273 -0.29 11.73 20.07
C SER A 273 -0.88 13.08 19.67
N PHE A 274 -0.10 14.17 19.74
CA PHE A 274 -0.57 15.50 19.34
C PHE A 274 -1.01 15.54 17.87
N LEU A 275 -0.25 14.91 16.97
CA LEU A 275 -0.59 14.88 15.54
C LEU A 275 -1.85 14.06 15.27
N ARG A 276 -1.99 12.90 15.92
CA ARG A 276 -3.15 12.02 15.70
C ARG A 276 -4.43 12.54 16.33
N GLU A 277 -4.35 13.16 17.51
CA GLU A 277 -5.52 13.76 18.19
C GLU A 277 -6.12 14.93 17.41
N ALA A 278 -5.32 15.58 16.57
CA ALA A 278 -5.73 16.64 15.66
C ALA A 278 -5.99 16.15 14.23
N ASP A 279 -6.09 14.83 14.01
CA ASP A 279 -6.31 14.21 12.70
C ASP A 279 -5.31 14.67 11.61
N CYS A 280 -4.07 15.01 11.97
CA CYS A 280 -3.06 15.44 11.02
C CYS A 280 -2.63 14.29 10.09
N THR A 281 -2.69 14.53 8.78
CA THR A 281 -2.18 13.62 7.75
C THR A 281 -0.75 13.96 7.36
N ALA A 282 -0.03 12.99 6.81
CA ALA A 282 1.33 13.17 6.30
C ALA A 282 1.41 14.30 5.27
N LEU A 283 2.48 15.07 5.34
CA LEU A 283 2.76 16.21 4.46
C LEU A 283 2.83 15.78 3.01
N GLU A 284 2.14 16.54 2.15
CA GLU A 284 2.19 16.39 0.69
C GLU A 284 1.98 14.95 0.21
N SER A 285 1.16 14.20 0.94
CA SER A 285 0.86 12.80 0.64
C SER A 285 -0.56 12.71 0.11
N GLU A 286 -0.74 12.13 -1.07
CA GLU A 286 -2.07 11.90 -1.68
C GLU A 286 -2.92 10.84 -0.91
N GLY A 287 -2.58 10.50 0.34
CA GLY A 287 -3.28 9.49 1.14
C GLY A 287 -3.26 9.74 2.65
N ASP A 288 -4.11 8.97 3.38
CA ASP A 288 -4.31 9.02 4.84
C ASP A 288 -3.12 8.45 5.65
N ALA A 289 -1.89 8.78 5.27
CA ALA A 289 -0.70 8.32 5.96
C ALA A 289 -0.58 9.03 7.32
N ILE A 290 -0.43 8.24 8.39
CA ILE A 290 -0.32 8.72 9.76
C ILE A 290 1.14 8.73 10.23
N TYR A 291 1.41 9.54 11.25
CA TYR A 291 2.72 9.60 11.90
C TYR A 291 2.94 8.42 12.86
N PHE A 292 4.19 8.00 13.00
CA PHE A 292 4.65 6.96 13.93
C PHE A 292 5.86 7.43 14.72
N PRO A 293 6.04 6.94 15.97
CA PRO A 293 7.19 7.33 16.77
C PRO A 293 8.47 6.73 16.20
N PHE A 294 9.58 7.45 16.31
CA PHE A 294 10.86 7.02 15.76
C PHE A 294 11.96 7.26 16.79
N VAL A 295 12.66 6.20 17.19
CA VAL A 295 13.84 6.28 18.04
C VAL A 295 14.91 5.35 17.49
N TYR A 296 16.12 5.89 17.34
CA TYR A 296 17.29 5.18 16.88
C TYR A 296 18.43 5.34 17.89
N CYS A 297 19.17 4.26 18.13
CA CYS A 297 20.38 4.29 18.92
C CYS A 297 21.51 3.61 18.15
N GLY A 298 22.59 4.35 17.91
CA GLY A 298 23.72 3.90 17.09
C GLY A 298 25.04 4.48 17.56
N ASP A 299 26.13 3.97 17.00
CA ASP A 299 27.49 4.30 17.45
C ASP A 299 27.89 5.74 17.08
N LEU A 300 27.34 6.26 15.97
CA LEU A 300 27.60 7.60 15.47
C LEU A 300 26.32 8.24 14.93
N LEU A 301 26.10 9.51 15.30
CA LEU A 301 25.24 10.42 14.54
C LEU A 301 26.19 11.29 13.72
N LEU A 302 26.28 11.05 12.41
CA LEU A 302 27.14 11.82 11.51
C LEU A 302 26.37 13.04 11.05
N ASP A 303 26.78 14.24 11.46
CA ASP A 303 26.11 15.50 11.09
C ASP A 303 24.59 15.52 11.39
N GLY A 304 24.17 14.94 12.52
CA GLY A 304 22.76 14.85 12.92
C GLY A 304 21.98 13.69 12.26
N LEU A 305 22.57 12.99 11.28
CA LEU A 305 21.96 11.82 10.66
C LEU A 305 22.27 10.52 11.41
N PRO A 306 21.28 9.61 11.54
CA PRO A 306 21.56 8.22 11.91
C PRO A 306 22.59 7.58 10.97
N ASP A 307 23.64 6.96 11.50
CA ASP A 307 24.68 6.27 10.73
C ASP A 307 24.15 5.25 9.69
N PHE A 308 22.98 4.65 9.90
CA PHE A 308 22.37 3.75 8.91
C PHE A 308 21.97 4.48 7.62
N ALA A 309 21.62 5.77 7.70
CA ALA A 309 21.32 6.58 6.54
C ALA A 309 22.62 6.98 5.79
N ALA A 310 23.78 6.89 6.45
CA ALA A 310 25.08 7.29 5.91
C ALA A 310 25.95 6.11 5.40
N ASN A 311 25.74 4.87 5.86
CA ASN A 311 26.67 3.74 5.66
C ASN A 311 26.13 2.58 4.79
N ASP A 312 25.57 2.86 3.60
CA ASP A 312 25.15 1.82 2.63
C ASP A 312 24.11 0.80 3.17
N HIS A 313 23.40 1.13 4.25
CA HIS A 313 22.37 0.28 4.86
C HIS A 313 20.96 0.56 4.32
N VAL A 314 20.84 1.38 3.28
CA VAL A 314 19.60 1.60 2.54
C VAL A 314 19.44 0.57 1.42
N PRO A 315 18.20 0.28 0.97
CA PRO A 315 17.99 -0.67 -0.11
C PRO A 315 18.83 -0.34 -1.36
N PRO A 316 19.37 -1.34 -2.09
CA PRO A 316 20.11 -1.09 -3.32
C PRO A 316 19.30 -0.26 -4.32
N GLY A 317 19.86 0.88 -4.76
CA GLY A 317 19.20 1.82 -5.66
C GLY A 317 18.35 2.89 -4.95
N ALA A 318 18.23 2.86 -3.62
CA ALA A 318 17.59 3.93 -2.87
C ALA A 318 18.49 5.16 -2.77
N VAL A 319 17.89 6.35 -2.79
CA VAL A 319 18.57 7.63 -2.59
C VAL A 319 18.11 8.24 -1.28
N VAL A 320 19.05 8.58 -0.39
CA VAL A 320 18.75 9.35 0.82
C VAL A 320 18.78 10.83 0.47
N LYS A 321 17.63 11.50 0.56
CA LYS A 321 17.53 12.97 0.55
C LYS A 321 17.58 13.45 1.99
N TYR A 322 18.22 14.58 2.22
CA TYR A 322 18.50 15.10 3.55
C TYR A 322 18.41 16.62 3.57
N ASP A 323 17.83 17.17 4.63
CA ASP A 323 17.78 18.60 4.89
C ASP A 323 17.86 18.92 6.40
N THR A 324 18.47 20.05 6.73
CA THR A 324 18.55 20.57 8.11
C THR A 324 17.38 21.50 8.39
N LEU A 325 16.79 21.43 9.58
CA LEU A 325 15.55 22.12 9.92
C LEU A 325 15.70 23.22 10.99
N ASP A 326 16.91 23.47 11.49
CA ASP A 326 17.15 24.34 12.66
C ASP A 326 16.62 25.78 12.47
N ASP A 327 16.67 26.29 11.24
CA ASP A 327 16.29 27.67 10.90
C ASP A 327 14.83 27.84 10.44
N ARG A 328 14.05 26.76 10.30
CA ARG A 328 12.67 26.84 9.78
C ARG A 328 11.68 27.36 10.82
N GLU A 329 10.62 28.02 10.33
CA GLU A 329 9.48 28.43 11.16
C GLU A 329 8.62 27.25 11.60
N CYS A 330 8.57 26.18 10.79
CA CYS A 330 7.91 24.92 11.12
C CYS A 330 8.72 23.74 10.59
N LEU A 331 8.74 22.61 11.31
CA LEU A 331 9.42 21.38 10.84
C LEU A 331 8.64 20.65 9.75
N PHE A 332 7.39 21.08 9.51
CA PHE A 332 6.44 20.36 8.69
C PHE A 332 6.18 21.04 7.34
N TRP A 333 6.74 22.20 7.07
CA TRP A 333 6.67 22.82 5.75
C TRP A 333 7.90 23.68 5.53
N TYR A 334 8.14 24.05 4.28
CA TYR A 334 9.16 25.02 3.93
C TYR A 334 8.61 26.43 4.12
N ASP A 335 9.45 27.36 4.57
CA ASP A 335 9.03 28.74 4.88
C ASP A 335 8.42 29.44 3.66
N ASP A 336 8.85 29.07 2.44
CA ASP A 336 8.31 29.58 1.17
C ASP A 336 6.82 29.24 0.96
N PHE A 337 6.26 28.29 1.71
CA PHE A 337 4.85 27.87 1.65
C PHE A 337 4.08 28.17 2.96
N ALA A 338 4.68 28.90 3.91
CA ALA A 338 4.09 29.09 5.23
C ALA A 338 2.72 29.78 5.20
N GLU A 339 2.50 30.70 4.26
CA GLU A 339 1.20 31.36 4.05
C GLU A 339 0.16 30.36 3.53
N ASP A 340 0.52 29.54 2.53
CA ASP A 340 -0.37 28.54 1.94
C ASP A 340 -0.84 27.51 2.98
N TYR A 341 0.09 26.98 3.80
CA TYR A 341 -0.26 26.01 4.85
C TYR A 341 -1.10 26.62 5.98
N ALA A 342 -0.97 27.92 6.27
CA ALA A 342 -1.80 28.58 7.26
C ALA A 342 -3.25 28.80 6.76
N GLU A 343 -3.45 28.89 5.45
CA GLU A 343 -4.77 29.02 4.82
C GLU A 343 -5.45 27.66 4.57
N ASP A 344 -4.66 26.64 4.20
CA ASP A 344 -5.18 25.32 3.79
C ASP A 344 -5.42 24.34 4.95
N LEU A 345 -4.69 24.50 6.07
CA LEU A 345 -4.87 23.64 7.24
C LEU A 345 -6.00 24.15 8.14
N ASP A 346 -6.76 23.22 8.70
CA ASP A 346 -7.69 23.55 9.76
C ASP A 346 -6.93 24.02 11.04
N GLU A 347 -7.61 24.80 11.87
CA GLU A 347 -7.01 25.41 13.07
C GLU A 347 -6.41 24.37 14.03
N SER A 348 -6.99 23.17 14.11
CA SER A 348 -6.52 22.12 15.02
C SER A 348 -5.24 21.46 14.52
N SER A 349 -5.16 21.16 13.22
CA SER A 349 -3.94 20.64 12.58
C SER A 349 -2.79 21.64 12.65
N LEU A 350 -3.06 22.91 12.32
CA LEU A 350 -2.07 23.99 12.41
C LEU A 350 -1.51 24.16 13.83
N ALA A 351 -2.38 24.10 14.84
CA ALA A 351 -1.98 24.16 16.24
C ALA A 351 -1.16 22.95 16.68
N ALA A 352 -1.50 21.74 16.21
CA ALA A 352 -0.76 20.52 16.49
C ALA A 352 0.65 20.57 15.87
N PHE A 353 0.79 20.95 14.60
CA PHE A 353 2.10 21.09 13.96
C PHE A 353 3.00 22.11 14.67
N LYS A 354 2.45 23.28 15.04
CA LYS A 354 3.20 24.29 15.80
C LYS A 354 3.61 23.79 17.19
N THR A 355 2.73 23.05 17.86
CA THR A 355 3.02 22.45 19.17
C THR A 355 4.16 21.44 19.07
N VAL A 356 4.10 20.55 18.08
CA VAL A 356 5.11 19.52 17.85
C VAL A 356 6.45 20.15 17.44
N HIS A 357 6.44 21.12 16.52
CA HIS A 357 7.62 21.91 16.16
C HIS A 357 8.28 22.51 17.42
N GLY A 358 7.50 23.22 18.25
CA GLY A 358 8.02 23.88 19.45
C GLY A 358 8.63 22.89 20.46
N LYS A 359 8.01 21.72 20.63
CA LYS A 359 8.52 20.66 21.51
C LYS A 359 9.79 20.01 20.94
N MET A 360 9.82 19.71 19.65
CA MET A 360 11.01 19.16 18.98
C MET A 360 12.19 20.11 19.04
N LYS A 361 11.98 21.41 18.76
CA LYS A 361 13.02 22.44 18.85
C LYS A 361 13.55 22.69 20.26
N ALA A 362 12.72 22.48 21.29
CA ALA A 362 13.13 22.64 22.68
C ALA A 362 13.96 21.47 23.23
N VAL A 363 13.78 20.26 22.68
CA VAL A 363 14.34 19.02 23.22
C VAL A 363 15.46 18.46 22.35
N LEU A 364 15.28 18.46 21.04
CA LEU A 364 16.20 17.86 20.08
C LEU A 364 17.25 18.87 19.62
N LYS A 365 18.44 18.37 19.32
CA LYS A 365 19.53 19.11 18.66
C LYS A 365 19.73 18.57 17.26
N ASP A 366 20.35 19.37 16.39
CA ASP A 366 20.67 18.97 15.01
C ASP A 366 19.40 18.44 14.32
N LEU A 367 18.37 19.29 14.24
CA LEU A 367 17.08 18.87 13.70
C LEU A 367 17.19 18.67 12.19
N VAL A 368 16.66 17.54 11.73
CA VAL A 368 16.81 17.09 10.35
C VAL A 368 15.53 16.45 9.83
N GLU A 369 15.35 16.59 8.53
CA GLU A 369 14.46 15.77 7.73
C GLU A 369 15.32 14.89 6.81
N PHE A 370 14.99 13.61 6.73
CA PHE A 370 15.53 12.78 5.66
C PHE A 370 14.51 11.80 5.11
N THR A 371 14.66 11.54 3.82
CA THR A 371 13.73 10.75 3.03
C THR A 371 14.50 9.66 2.30
N ILE A 372 14.08 8.41 2.45
CA ILE A 372 14.68 7.27 1.74
C ILE A 372 13.86 6.99 0.49
N VAL A 373 14.35 7.47 -0.65
CA VAL A 373 13.67 7.33 -1.93
C VAL A 373 14.00 5.99 -2.56
N ALA A 374 13.11 5.02 -2.38
CA ALA A 374 13.23 3.67 -2.96
C ALA A 374 12.06 3.30 -3.92
N GLY A 375 11.10 4.21 -4.10
CA GLY A 375 9.89 4.00 -4.89
C GLY A 375 8.97 5.22 -4.82
N THR A 376 7.69 5.05 -5.17
CA THR A 376 6.66 6.10 -5.07
C THR A 376 6.29 6.45 -3.64
N GLU A 377 6.22 5.46 -2.74
CA GLU A 377 6.07 5.68 -1.30
C GLU A 377 7.44 5.74 -0.65
N CYS A 378 7.78 6.87 -0.03
CA CYS A 378 9.07 7.10 0.62
C CYS A 378 8.87 7.40 2.12
N PRO A 379 9.55 6.71 3.04
CA PRO A 379 9.55 7.10 4.44
C PRO A 379 10.26 8.44 4.58
N VAL A 380 9.61 9.36 5.30
CA VAL A 380 10.14 10.66 5.70
C VAL A 380 10.28 10.66 7.20
N ILE A 381 11.48 10.98 7.66
CA ILE A 381 11.83 10.99 9.07
C ILE A 381 12.16 12.43 9.45
N ILE A 382 11.46 12.92 10.47
CA ILE A 382 11.66 14.25 11.04
C ILE A 382 12.09 14.03 12.48
N GLY A 383 13.30 14.48 12.84
CA GLY A 383 13.85 14.22 14.16
C GLY A 383 15.18 14.91 14.39
N GLY A 384 15.86 14.52 15.46
CA GLY A 384 17.17 15.06 15.81
C GLY A 384 17.82 14.28 16.96
N THR A 385 19.00 14.73 17.35
CA THR A 385 19.75 14.21 18.48
C THR A 385 19.02 14.51 19.80
N PHE A 386 18.53 13.47 20.46
CA PHE A 386 17.89 13.56 21.78
C PHE A 386 18.92 13.50 22.91
N ALA A 387 19.86 12.56 22.80
CA ALA A 387 20.99 12.39 23.71
C ALA A 387 22.19 11.83 22.94
N THR A 388 23.34 11.67 23.60
CA THR A 388 24.50 11.06 22.97
C THR A 388 24.12 9.68 22.42
N SER A 389 24.34 9.46 21.12
CA SER A 389 24.01 8.22 20.42
C SER A 389 22.52 7.88 20.34
N ILE A 390 21.61 8.81 20.69
CA ILE A 390 20.15 8.63 20.59
C ILE A 390 19.56 9.70 19.69
N PHE A 391 18.96 9.26 18.60
CA PHE A 391 18.14 10.08 17.72
C PHE A 391 16.66 9.78 17.99
N ALA A 392 15.85 10.84 18.13
CA ALA A 392 14.42 10.71 18.36
C ALA A 392 13.64 11.63 17.43
N GLY A 393 12.42 11.22 17.10
CA GLY A 393 11.54 11.99 16.25
C GLY A 393 10.29 11.21 15.87
N ILE A 394 9.83 11.46 14.66
CA ILE A 394 8.67 10.82 14.05
C ILE A 394 9.02 10.36 12.65
N ILE A 395 8.26 9.38 12.16
CA ILE A 395 8.33 8.89 10.79
C ILE A 395 6.93 8.94 10.18
N THR A 396 6.88 9.32 8.92
CA THR A 396 5.68 9.29 8.08
C THR A 396 6.03 8.79 6.69
N ILE A 397 5.06 8.79 5.77
CA ILE A 397 5.25 8.37 4.37
C ILE A 397 4.80 9.49 3.45
N GLN A 398 5.72 9.94 2.60
CA GLN A 398 5.42 10.82 1.48
C GLN A 398 5.20 9.98 0.22
N VAL A 399 4.19 10.33 -0.56
CA VAL A 399 3.98 9.76 -1.89
C VAL A 399 4.53 10.74 -2.92
N GLN A 400 5.60 10.36 -3.62
CA GLN A 400 6.16 11.13 -4.74
C GLN A 400 5.58 10.58 -6.06
N THR A 401 4.90 11.43 -6.82
CA THR A 401 4.25 11.09 -8.11
C THR A 401 5.10 11.38 -9.33
#